data_AF-A0A507FP60-F1
#
_entry.id   AF-A0A507FP60-F1
#
_cell.length_a   1.000
_cell.length_b   1.000
_cell.length_c   1.000
_cell.angle_alpha   90.00
_cell.angle_beta   90.00
_cell.angle_gamma   90.00
#
_symmetry.space_group_name_H-M   'P 1'
#
loop_
_entity.id
_entity.type
_entity.pdbx_description
1 polymer ?
#
loop_
_entity_poly.entity_id
_entity_poly.type
_entity_poly.pdbx_seq_one_letter_code
_entity_poly.pdbx_strand_id
1 'polypeptide(L)'
;MAANKVEVEDNKNAIFYDRIQAETIKKELRVHHLYEHYALSPSVKTKLVINNKPQSMTLSNTEVEAEDDEYNQHSKYQSLTPRERYPAPITSSQLYGWDTKTLFRTSDTRFYHPRVQCDITKSYAQTFGGKK
;
A
#
# COMPACT_ATOMS: atom_id res chain seq x y z
N MET A 1 -46.34 30.00 -53.29
CA MET A 1 -45.12 29.15 -53.31
C MET A 1 -44.07 29.52 -52.26
N ALA A 2 -44.07 30.73 -51.68
CA ALA A 2 -43.09 31.13 -50.67
C ALA A 2 -43.34 30.53 -49.27
N ALA A 3 -44.61 30.39 -48.84
CA ALA A 3 -44.97 29.87 -47.50
C ALA A 3 -44.49 28.44 -47.26
N ASN A 4 -44.73 27.51 -48.19
CA ASN A 4 -44.23 26.13 -48.09
C ASN A 4 -42.70 26.04 -48.05
N LYS A 5 -41.97 27.03 -48.58
CA LYS A 5 -40.51 27.01 -48.57
C LYS A 5 -39.98 27.41 -47.19
N VAL A 6 -40.61 28.37 -46.52
CA VAL A 6 -40.26 28.80 -45.16
C VAL A 6 -40.53 27.69 -44.15
N GLU A 7 -41.70 27.05 -44.19
CA GLU A 7 -42.04 25.93 -43.28
C GLU A 7 -41.13 24.70 -43.46
N VAL A 8 -40.66 24.45 -44.69
CA VAL A 8 -39.72 23.37 -44.98
C VAL A 8 -38.31 23.69 -44.46
N GLU A 9 -37.86 24.94 -44.57
CA GLU A 9 -36.58 25.37 -43.98
C GLU A 9 -36.64 25.40 -42.45
N ASP A 10 -37.76 25.84 -41.85
CA ASP A 10 -37.95 25.82 -40.39
C ASP A 10 -37.97 24.39 -39.83
N ASN A 11 -38.59 23.43 -40.54
CA ASN A 11 -38.54 22.02 -40.17
C ASN A 11 -37.14 21.40 -40.33
N LYS A 12 -36.39 21.77 -41.38
CA LYS A 12 -34.98 21.36 -41.53
C LYS A 12 -34.12 21.91 -40.40
N ASN A 13 -34.39 23.15 -39.98
CA ASN A 13 -33.70 23.78 -38.85
C ASN A 13 -34.02 23.03 -37.55
N ALA A 14 -35.28 22.65 -37.30
CA ALA A 14 -35.67 21.84 -36.15
C ALA A 14 -34.93 20.49 -36.10
N ILE A 15 -34.90 19.75 -37.22
CA ILE A 15 -34.15 18.49 -37.32
C ILE A 15 -32.66 18.67 -37.03
N PHE A 16 -32.08 19.80 -37.44
CA PHE A 16 -30.68 20.13 -37.17
C PHE A 16 -30.43 20.44 -35.69
N TYR A 17 -31.33 21.19 -35.05
CA TYR A 17 -31.25 21.48 -33.61
C TYR A 17 -31.39 20.22 -32.76
N ASP A 18 -32.31 19.32 -33.11
CA ASP A 18 -32.48 18.03 -32.42
C ASP A 18 -31.20 17.19 -32.50
N ARG A 19 -30.54 17.18 -33.68
CA ARG A 19 -29.28 16.48 -33.88
C ARG A 19 -28.14 17.08 -33.07
N ILE A 20 -28.07 18.41 -32.96
CA ILE A 20 -27.10 19.10 -32.12
C ILE A 20 -27.34 18.72 -30.66
N GLN A 21 -28.59 18.78 -30.19
CA GLN A 21 -28.94 18.46 -28.81
C GLN A 21 -28.61 17.01 -28.46
N ALA A 22 -28.91 16.06 -29.35
CA ALA A 22 -28.57 14.66 -29.16
C ALA A 22 -27.04 14.43 -29.06
N GLU A 23 -26.24 15.07 -29.90
CA GLU A 23 -24.77 15.00 -29.83
C GLU A 23 -24.22 15.67 -28.57
N THR A 24 -24.81 16.79 -28.13
CA THR A 24 -24.44 17.45 -26.87
C THR A 24 -24.70 16.53 -25.67
N ILE A 25 -25.91 15.97 -25.56
CA ILE A 25 -26.27 15.01 -24.51
C ILE A 25 -25.31 13.81 -24.52
N LYS A 26 -24.98 13.28 -25.71
CA LYS A 26 -24.05 12.15 -25.85
C LYS A 26 -22.62 12.47 -25.41
N LYS A 27 -22.15 13.70 -25.64
CA LYS A 27 -20.83 14.17 -25.19
C LYS A 27 -20.80 14.39 -23.68
N GLU A 28 -21.86 14.94 -23.11
CA GLU A 28 -22.00 15.15 -21.67
C GLU A 28 -22.07 13.81 -20.93
N LEU A 29 -22.92 12.88 -21.38
CA LEU A 29 -23.04 11.55 -20.78
C LEU A 29 -21.78 10.70 -20.89
N ARG A 30 -20.90 10.97 -21.86
CA ARG A 30 -19.60 10.26 -21.98
C ARG A 30 -18.68 10.52 -20.79
N VAL A 31 -18.76 11.72 -20.21
CA VAL A 31 -17.89 12.17 -19.10
C VAL A 31 -18.64 12.17 -17.77
N HIS A 32 -19.98 12.15 -17.79
CA HIS A 32 -20.80 12.10 -16.59
C HIS A 32 -20.79 10.70 -15.95
N HIS A 33 -20.04 10.56 -14.86
CA HIS A 33 -20.08 9.37 -14.01
C HIS A 33 -21.00 9.64 -12.80
N LEU A 34 -22.13 8.94 -12.73
CA LEU A 34 -23.02 8.99 -11.58
C LEU A 34 -22.43 8.11 -10.46
N TYR A 35 -21.81 8.75 -9.47
CA TYR A 35 -21.34 8.05 -8.28
C TYR A 35 -22.49 7.93 -7.28
N GLU A 36 -23.27 6.84 -7.35
CA GLU A 36 -24.39 6.58 -6.43
C GLU A 36 -23.97 6.47 -4.95
N HIS A 37 -22.68 6.21 -4.70
CA HIS A 37 -22.09 6.13 -3.38
C HIS A 37 -21.23 7.37 -3.10
N TYR A 38 -21.88 8.48 -2.74
CA TYR A 38 -21.26 9.80 -2.55
C TYR A 38 -20.31 9.95 -1.36
N ALA A 39 -20.08 8.90 -0.56
CA ALA A 39 -19.23 9.04 0.62
C ALA A 39 -17.74 8.83 0.30
N LEU A 40 -17.39 7.87 -0.57
CA LEU A 40 -16.00 7.41 -0.72
C LEU A 40 -15.77 6.78 -2.11
N SER A 41 -14.60 7.05 -2.69
CA SER A 41 -14.11 6.32 -3.87
C SER A 41 -14.08 4.80 -3.60
N PRO A 42 -14.37 3.93 -4.59
CA PRO A 42 -14.32 2.47 -4.40
C PRO A 42 -13.01 1.97 -3.77
N SER A 43 -11.88 2.60 -4.11
CA SER A 43 -10.55 2.28 -3.57
C SER A 43 -10.36 2.68 -2.10
N VAL A 44 -11.21 3.58 -1.59
CA VAL A 44 -11.14 4.08 -0.21
C VAL A 44 -11.99 3.20 0.72
N LYS A 45 -13.02 2.52 0.21
CA LYS A 45 -13.90 1.66 1.01
C LYS A 45 -13.16 0.49 1.66
N THR A 46 -12.19 -0.12 0.98
CA THR A 46 -11.37 -1.23 1.52
C THR A 46 -10.34 -0.77 2.55
N LYS A 47 -9.92 0.51 2.49
CA LYS A 47 -8.82 1.07 3.30
C LYS A 47 -9.32 1.86 4.51
N LEU A 48 -10.64 2.00 4.69
CA LEU A 48 -11.23 2.79 5.75
C LEU A 48 -11.71 1.89 6.89
N VAL A 49 -11.06 1.99 8.05
CA VAL A 49 -11.51 1.31 9.26
C VAL A 49 -12.72 2.08 9.80
N ILE A 50 -13.93 1.57 9.54
CA ILE A 50 -15.16 2.14 10.06
C ILE A 50 -15.36 1.65 11.50
N ASN A 51 -14.86 2.42 12.46
CA ASN A 51 -15.15 2.17 13.87
C ASN A 51 -16.58 2.60 14.20
N ASN A 52 -17.34 1.74 14.90
CA ASN A 52 -18.72 2.03 15.30
C ASN A 52 -18.87 3.35 16.08
N LYS A 53 -17.97 3.61 17.04
CA LYS A 53 -17.89 4.89 17.77
C LYS A 53 -16.44 5.36 17.83
N PRO A 54 -16.17 6.67 17.77
CA PRO A 54 -14.80 7.21 17.76
C PRO A 54 -13.99 6.90 19.03
N GLN A 55 -14.66 6.60 20.15
CA GLN A 55 -14.05 6.23 21.43
C GLN A 55 -14.19 4.73 21.75
N SER A 56 -14.74 3.93 20.83
CA SER A 56 -14.88 2.50 21.03
C SER A 56 -13.50 1.84 20.98
N MET A 57 -13.01 1.39 22.14
CA MET A 57 -11.80 0.55 22.21
C MET A 57 -12.10 -0.92 21.89
N THR A 58 -13.38 -1.29 21.86
CA THR A 58 -13.81 -2.59 21.36
C THR A 58 -13.73 -2.57 19.84
N LEU A 59 -12.82 -3.40 19.31
CA LEU A 59 -12.82 -3.80 17.91
C LEU A 59 -14.20 -4.41 17.64
N SER A 60 -14.97 -3.83 16.73
CA SER A 60 -16.19 -4.49 16.28
C SER A 60 -15.78 -5.84 15.72
N ASN A 61 -16.51 -6.90 16.10
CA ASN A 61 -16.41 -8.22 15.47
C ASN A 61 -16.99 -8.17 14.05
N THR A 62 -16.65 -7.13 13.28
CA THR A 62 -16.81 -7.09 11.84
C THR A 62 -15.79 -8.08 11.30
N GLU A 63 -16.19 -9.34 11.39
CA GLU A 63 -16.05 -10.34 10.34
C GLU A 63 -14.91 -10.04 9.40
N VAL A 64 -13.75 -10.68 9.62
CA VAL A 64 -12.88 -11.22 8.56
C VAL A 64 -12.90 -10.36 7.29
N GLU A 65 -12.65 -9.05 7.42
CA GLU A 65 -12.50 -8.19 6.26
C GLU A 65 -11.26 -8.75 5.58
N ALA A 66 -11.47 -9.33 4.39
CA ALA A 66 -10.42 -9.96 3.61
C ALA A 66 -9.22 -9.02 3.62
N GLU A 67 -8.13 -9.44 4.27
CA GLU A 67 -6.95 -8.60 4.42
C GLU A 67 -6.60 -8.01 3.05
N ASP A 68 -6.42 -6.69 2.99
CA ASP A 68 -6.14 -6.01 1.72
C ASP A 68 -4.88 -6.63 1.11
N ASP A 69 -5.06 -7.44 0.05
CA ASP A 69 -3.97 -8.17 -0.59
C ASP A 69 -2.87 -7.21 -1.08
N GLU A 70 -3.25 -6.00 -1.50
CA GLU A 70 -2.31 -4.95 -1.89
C GLU A 70 -1.46 -4.52 -0.69
N TYR A 71 -2.09 -4.27 0.46
CA TYR A 71 -1.40 -3.93 1.69
C TYR A 71 -0.46 -5.04 2.15
N ASN A 72 -0.93 -6.30 2.09
CA ASN A 72 -0.15 -7.47 2.46
C ASN A 72 1.08 -7.64 1.56
N GLN A 73 0.92 -7.46 0.25
CA GLN A 73 2.05 -7.49 -0.68
C GLN A 73 3.04 -6.36 -0.39
N HIS A 74 2.54 -5.16 -0.12
CA HIS A 74 3.38 -4.00 0.19
C HIS A 74 4.15 -4.19 1.50
N SER A 75 3.48 -4.69 2.54
CA SER A 75 4.09 -5.00 3.83
C SER A 75 5.18 -6.07 3.69
N LYS A 76 4.89 -7.16 2.97
CA LYS A 76 5.89 -8.19 2.64
C LYS A 76 7.08 -7.59 1.91
N TYR A 77 6.86 -6.76 0.90
CA TYR A 77 7.92 -6.11 0.16
C TYR A 77 8.76 -5.13 1.01
N GLN A 78 8.14 -4.40 1.93
CA GLN A 78 8.85 -3.52 2.87
C GLN A 78 9.69 -4.31 3.88
N SER A 79 9.24 -5.50 4.27
CA SER A 79 9.96 -6.36 5.22
C SER A 79 11.19 -7.06 4.62
N LEU A 80 11.34 -7.05 3.29
CA LEU A 80 12.50 -7.62 2.61
C LEU A 80 13.80 -6.92 3.03
N THR A 81 14.87 -7.69 3.11
CA THR A 81 16.20 -7.13 3.37
C THR A 81 16.66 -6.27 2.17
N PRO A 82 17.51 -5.25 2.38
CA PRO A 82 17.99 -4.39 1.29
C PRO A 82 18.58 -5.16 0.10
N ARG A 83 19.23 -6.29 0.36
CA ARG A 83 19.84 -7.15 -0.65
C ARG A 83 18.82 -7.91 -1.51
N GLU A 84 17.70 -8.32 -0.92
CA GLU A 84 16.60 -8.96 -1.66
C GLU A 84 15.79 -7.93 -2.44
N ARG A 85 15.72 -6.70 -1.92
CA ARG A 85 14.95 -5.60 -2.50
C ARG A 85 15.65 -4.90 -3.66
N TYR A 86 16.97 -4.76 -3.61
CA TYR A 86 17.74 -3.98 -4.58
C TYR A 86 18.92 -4.80 -5.15
N PRO A 87 19.27 -4.66 -6.44
CA PRO A 87 20.39 -5.39 -7.03
C PRO A 87 21.76 -4.89 -6.55
N ALA A 88 21.83 -3.65 -6.05
CA ALA A 88 23.04 -3.00 -5.56
C ALA A 88 22.69 -2.06 -4.39
N PRO A 89 23.65 -1.75 -3.49
CA PRO A 89 23.40 -0.82 -2.40
C PRO A 89 23.16 0.59 -2.95
N ILE A 90 22.08 1.23 -2.51
CA ILE A 90 21.69 2.58 -2.95
C ILE A 90 22.35 3.63 -2.05
N THR A 91 22.57 3.30 -0.78
CA THR A 91 23.16 4.21 0.20
C THR A 91 24.47 3.67 0.77
N SER A 92 25.33 4.57 1.26
CA SER A 92 26.58 4.19 1.94
C SER A 92 26.34 3.36 3.20
N SER A 93 25.23 3.60 3.90
CA SER A 93 24.83 2.80 5.06
C SER A 93 24.48 1.36 4.67
N GLN A 94 23.76 1.17 3.56
CA GLN A 94 23.45 -0.16 3.04
C GLN A 94 24.72 -0.93 2.63
N LEU A 95 25.76 -0.24 2.14
CA LEU A 95 27.02 -0.87 1.75
C LEU A 95 27.68 -1.62 2.93
N TYR A 96 27.63 -1.06 4.14
CA TYR A 96 28.25 -1.68 5.32
C TYR A 96 27.65 -3.05 5.66
N GLY A 97 26.34 -3.21 5.44
CA GLY A 97 25.60 -4.46 5.70
C GLY A 97 25.28 -5.28 4.46
N TRP A 98 25.87 -4.96 3.30
CA TRP A 98 25.47 -5.57 2.03
C TRP A 98 25.93 -7.02 1.88
N ASP A 99 27.17 -7.29 2.28
CA ASP A 99 27.77 -8.63 2.34
C ASP A 99 27.92 -9.06 3.80
N THR A 100 26.87 -9.67 4.36
CA THR A 100 26.85 -10.18 5.73
C THR A 100 27.57 -11.53 5.90
N LYS A 101 27.87 -12.21 4.79
CA LYS A 101 28.55 -13.50 4.81
C LYS A 101 30.01 -13.30 5.21
N THR A 102 30.38 -13.84 6.36
CA THR A 102 31.77 -13.81 6.84
C THR A 102 32.69 -14.55 5.86
N LEU A 103 33.85 -13.97 5.55
CA LEU A 103 34.84 -14.60 4.66
C LEU A 103 35.44 -15.88 5.27
N PHE A 104 35.52 -15.93 6.60
CA PHE A 104 35.97 -17.11 7.33
C PHE A 104 34.78 -17.90 7.89
N ARG A 105 35.00 -19.20 8.09
CA ARG A 105 34.03 -20.08 8.75
C ARG A 105 34.03 -19.78 10.24
N THR A 106 32.89 -19.39 10.79
CA THR A 106 32.72 -19.13 12.23
C THR A 106 32.99 -20.36 13.10
N SER A 107 32.92 -21.57 12.51
CA SER A 107 33.23 -22.84 13.17
C SER A 107 34.70 -23.24 13.10
N ASP A 108 35.57 -22.46 12.45
CA ASP A 108 36.98 -22.78 12.33
C ASP A 108 37.68 -22.55 13.67
N THR A 109 38.16 -23.63 14.28
CA THR A 109 38.84 -23.62 15.58
C THR A 109 40.12 -22.78 15.57
N ARG A 110 40.71 -22.54 14.38
CA ARG A 110 41.90 -21.68 14.24
C ARG A 110 41.61 -20.20 14.48
N PHE A 111 40.35 -19.77 14.33
CA PHE A 111 39.95 -18.36 14.48
C PHE A 111 38.91 -18.16 15.58
N TYR A 112 38.16 -19.21 15.93
CA TYR A 112 37.08 -19.16 16.90
C TYR A 112 37.56 -19.48 18.32
N HIS A 113 37.91 -18.43 19.08
CA HIS A 113 38.34 -18.53 20.48
C HIS A 113 37.43 -17.70 21.39
N PRO A 114 36.17 -18.14 21.62
CA PRO A 114 35.27 -17.42 22.50
C PRO A 114 35.80 -17.47 23.95
N ARG A 115 35.48 -16.42 24.72
CA ARG A 115 35.72 -16.45 26.16
C ARG A 115 34.73 -17.42 26.80
N VAL A 116 35.22 -18.54 27.31
CA VAL A 116 34.41 -19.53 28.01
C VAL A 116 34.51 -19.31 29.52
N GLN A 117 33.38 -19.31 30.20
CA GLN A 117 33.35 -19.27 31.65
C GLN A 117 33.73 -20.64 32.23
N CYS A 118 34.70 -20.66 33.12
CA CYS A 118 35.03 -21.83 33.93
C CYS A 118 34.35 -21.77 35.30
N ASP A 119 34.34 -22.89 36.02
CA ASP A 119 33.63 -22.99 37.31
C ASP A 119 34.13 -21.99 38.35
N ILE A 120 35.44 -21.68 38.31
CA ILE A 120 36.04 -20.63 39.16
C ILE A 120 35.45 -19.25 38.82
N THR A 121 35.33 -18.91 37.53
CA THR A 121 34.73 -17.62 37.14
C THR A 121 33.24 -17.54 37.48
N LYS A 122 32.53 -18.67 37.43
CA LYS A 122 31.10 -18.74 37.80
C LYS A 122 30.92 -18.61 39.31
N SER A 123 31.73 -19.31 40.10
CA SER A 123 31.66 -19.24 41.57
C SER A 123 32.05 -17.85 42.08
N TYR A 124 33.13 -17.27 41.54
CA TYR A 124 33.56 -15.93 41.90
C TYR A 124 32.50 -14.86 41.58
N ALA A 125 31.78 -15.01 40.45
CA ALA A 125 30.66 -14.14 40.11
C ALA A 125 29.46 -14.30 41.06
N GLN A 126 29.19 -15.50 41.56
CA GLN A 126 28.13 -15.73 42.56
C GLN A 126 28.50 -15.17 43.94
N THR A 127 29.77 -15.25 44.34
CA THR A 127 30.22 -14.85 45.68
C THR A 127 30.52 -13.36 45.78
N PHE A 128 31.04 -12.75 44.71
CA PHE A 128 31.51 -11.35 44.73
C PHE A 128 30.84 -10.45 43.68
N GLY A 129 30.14 -11.02 42.70
CA GLY A 129 29.35 -10.28 41.72
C GLY A 129 27.99 -9.86 42.28
N GLY A 130 28.01 -9.07 43.36
CA GLY A 130 26.80 -8.46 43.88
C GLY A 130 26.13 -7.60 42.79
N LYS A 131 24.82 -7.80 42.60
CA LYS A 131 23.98 -6.92 41.77
C LYS A 131 24.17 -5.48 42.25
N LYS A 132 24.67 -4.61 41.38
CA LYS A 132 24.37 -3.19 41.48
C LYS A 132 23.02 -2.94 40.84
#